data_AF-A0A8K1CE60-F1
#
_entry.id   AF-A0A8K1CE60-F1
#
_cell.length_a   1.000
_cell.length_b   1.000
_cell.length_c   1.000
_cell.angle_alpha   90.00
_cell.angle_beta   90.00
_cell.angle_gamma   90.00
#
_symmetry.space_group_name_H-M   'P 1'
#
loop_
_entity.id
_entity.type
_entity.pdbx_description
1 polymer ?
#
loop_
_entity_poly.entity_id
_entity_poly.type
_entity_poly.pdbx_seq_one_letter_code
_entity_poly.pdbx_strand_id
1 'polypeptide(L)'
;MTKSIALATSSALLVTSVAGHGYMTTPLAEFKGDVMKTNYVATIQANSIFQGKFDDSPQANAATFTAAFKSSQYKTLQDLVLDKGDPCGTTNPDAAPKPIPQDGMIVWQNPDTGEGFIQSHTGPCEAWINDKRVFFDDDCPTHFPSKPAAKIKIDFSSCTGKCMLKFYWLALHEPKWQVYKNCIPLQGAGNPNPAPAPTPSMNPAPGPTDQLPGTVRPPGGNNGNNGNNGNNGNNGNNGNNGNNGNNGNNGNNGNNSHGPC
;
A
#
# COMPACT_ATOMS: atom_id res chain seq x y z
N MET A 1 -64.72 -25.26 17.33
CA MET A 1 -63.83 -24.09 17.47
C MET A 1 -62.43 -24.53 17.10
N THR A 2 -61.98 -24.19 15.90
CA THR A 2 -60.69 -24.62 15.33
C THR A 2 -59.60 -23.68 15.83
N LYS A 3 -58.58 -24.21 16.54
CA LYS A 3 -57.43 -23.42 16.99
C LYS A 3 -56.40 -23.37 15.86
N SER A 4 -56.23 -22.19 15.26
CA SER A 4 -55.13 -21.92 14.32
C SER A 4 -53.80 -21.86 15.07
N ILE A 5 -52.87 -22.74 14.71
CA ILE A 5 -51.48 -22.67 15.18
C ILE A 5 -50.74 -21.75 14.21
N ALA A 6 -50.37 -20.55 14.67
CA ALA A 6 -49.49 -19.66 13.93
C ALA A 6 -48.05 -20.17 14.07
N LEU A 7 -47.46 -20.62 12.96
CA LEU A 7 -46.04 -20.95 12.87
C LEU A 7 -45.24 -19.64 12.77
N ALA A 8 -44.55 -19.26 13.84
CA ALA A 8 -43.60 -18.15 13.81
C ALA A 8 -42.30 -18.62 13.14
N THR A 9 -42.12 -18.29 11.86
CA THR A 9 -40.84 -18.47 11.16
C THR A 9 -39.83 -17.48 11.72
N SER A 10 -38.91 -17.99 12.55
CA SER A 10 -37.74 -17.23 13.01
C SER A 10 -36.72 -17.17 11.87
N SER A 11 -36.63 -16.04 11.18
CA SER A 11 -35.55 -15.76 10.24
C SER A 11 -34.25 -15.56 11.01
N ALA A 12 -33.35 -16.55 10.97
CA ALA A 12 -31.99 -16.40 11.46
C ALA A 12 -31.24 -15.41 10.57
N LEU A 13 -31.03 -14.18 11.05
CA LEU A 13 -30.11 -13.22 10.44
C LEU A 13 -28.69 -13.78 10.59
N LEU A 14 -28.13 -14.31 9.51
CA LEU A 14 -26.70 -14.57 9.40
C LEU A 14 -25.99 -13.21 9.43
N VAL A 15 -25.55 -12.77 10.61
CA VAL A 15 -24.62 -11.65 10.74
C VAL A 15 -23.31 -12.15 10.16
N THR A 16 -23.04 -11.87 8.89
CA THR A 16 -21.72 -12.07 8.32
C THR A 16 -20.77 -11.19 9.12
N SER A 17 -19.85 -11.79 9.86
CA SER A 17 -18.77 -11.07 10.53
C SER A 17 -17.95 -10.36 9.45
N VAL A 18 -18.26 -9.10 9.19
CA VAL A 18 -17.46 -8.24 8.32
C VAL A 18 -16.15 -7.96 9.04
N ALA A 19 -15.06 -8.48 8.48
CA ALA A 19 -13.72 -8.29 9.02
C ALA A 19 -13.26 -6.87 8.69
N GLY A 20 -13.46 -5.91 9.61
CA GLY A 20 -13.02 -4.52 9.48
C GLY A 20 -11.51 -4.29 9.57
N HIS A 21 -10.77 -5.36 9.38
CA HIS A 21 -9.33 -5.49 9.56
C HIS A 21 -8.65 -5.32 8.20
N GLY A 22 -7.47 -4.71 8.16
CA GLY A 22 -6.80 -4.41 6.90
C GLY A 22 -5.38 -3.94 7.12
N TYR A 23 -4.73 -3.54 6.04
CA TYR A 23 -3.42 -2.90 6.07
C TYR A 23 -3.20 -2.02 4.83
N MET A 24 -2.09 -1.30 4.82
CA MET A 24 -1.68 -0.48 3.69
C MET A 24 -1.25 -1.35 2.50
N THR A 25 -2.08 -1.39 1.45
CA THR A 25 -1.78 -2.11 0.20
C THR A 25 -1.04 -1.23 -0.81
N THR A 26 -1.16 0.11 -0.67
CA THR A 26 -0.41 1.08 -1.47
C THR A 26 0.06 2.27 -0.63
N PRO A 27 1.35 2.62 -0.65
CA PRO A 27 2.47 1.72 -0.92
C PRO A 27 2.37 0.45 -0.04
N LEU A 28 2.76 -0.69 -0.59
CA LEU A 28 2.58 -1.98 0.08
C LEU A 28 3.39 -2.07 1.38
N ALA A 29 2.71 -2.28 2.51
CA ALA A 29 3.35 -2.66 3.76
C ALA A 29 3.86 -4.11 3.69
N GLU A 30 5.09 -4.31 4.15
CA GLU A 30 5.68 -5.63 4.37
C GLU A 30 5.74 -5.93 5.87
N PHE A 31 5.79 -7.21 6.24
CA PHE A 31 5.61 -7.65 7.62
C PHE A 31 6.78 -8.49 8.12
N LYS A 32 7.00 -8.47 9.42
CA LYS A 32 8.01 -9.30 10.09
C LYS A 32 7.50 -10.74 10.19
N GLY A 33 8.13 -11.67 9.47
CA GLY A 33 7.80 -13.09 9.55
C GLY A 33 6.37 -13.42 9.08
N ASP A 34 5.86 -14.56 9.55
CA ASP A 34 4.51 -15.02 9.26
C ASP A 34 3.54 -14.55 10.35
N VAL A 35 2.77 -13.50 10.04
CA VAL A 35 1.83 -12.85 10.97
C VAL A 35 0.49 -12.59 10.27
N MET A 36 -0.58 -12.53 11.05
CA MET A 36 -1.89 -12.07 10.60
C MET A 36 -1.84 -10.58 10.23
N LYS A 37 -1.57 -10.29 8.96
CA LYS A 37 -1.28 -8.94 8.42
C LYS A 37 -2.39 -7.91 8.65
N THR A 38 -3.64 -8.36 8.65
CA THR A 38 -4.82 -7.50 8.79
C THR A 38 -5.14 -7.14 10.24
N ASN A 39 -4.52 -7.81 11.21
CA ASN A 39 -4.89 -7.66 12.62
C ASN A 39 -4.38 -6.34 13.23
N TYR A 40 -5.06 -5.86 14.26
CA TYR A 40 -4.55 -4.76 15.09
C TYR A 40 -3.31 -5.19 15.87
N VAL A 41 -2.50 -4.23 16.30
CA VAL A 41 -1.18 -4.46 16.92
C VAL A 41 -1.14 -4.18 18.41
N ALA A 42 -2.13 -3.45 18.93
CA ALA A 42 -2.30 -3.17 20.35
C ALA A 42 -3.76 -2.85 20.66
N THR A 43 -4.08 -2.76 21.95
CA THR A 43 -5.39 -2.30 22.42
C THR A 43 -5.27 -1.20 23.46
N ILE A 44 -6.29 -0.35 23.55
CA ILE A 44 -6.41 0.71 24.56
C ILE A 44 -7.77 0.57 25.24
N GLN A 45 -7.78 0.50 26.57
CA GLN A 45 -9.04 0.55 27.32
C GLN A 45 -9.51 2.00 27.41
N ALA A 46 -10.64 2.35 26.78
CA ALA A 46 -11.13 3.73 26.69
C ALA A 46 -11.13 4.47 28.03
N ASN A 47 -11.77 3.87 29.04
CA ASN A 47 -11.99 4.47 30.35
C ASN A 47 -10.73 4.50 31.24
N SER A 48 -9.60 3.94 30.79
CA SER A 48 -8.32 4.11 31.51
C SER A 48 -7.63 5.44 31.18
N ILE A 49 -8.00 6.08 30.08
CA ILE A 49 -7.37 7.32 29.61
C ILE A 49 -8.35 8.46 29.30
N PHE A 50 -9.63 8.14 29.08
CA PHE A 50 -10.68 9.13 28.80
C PHE A 50 -11.92 8.90 29.65
N GLN A 51 -12.60 9.99 30.02
CA GLN A 51 -13.93 9.92 30.61
C GLN A 51 -14.97 9.93 29.48
N GLY A 52 -16.00 9.09 29.57
CA GLY A 52 -17.06 9.02 28.56
C GLY A 52 -17.74 7.65 28.48
N LYS A 53 -18.79 7.58 27.67
CA LYS A 53 -19.47 6.34 27.29
C LYS A 53 -18.91 5.86 25.94
N PHE A 54 -18.35 4.66 25.91
CA PHE A 54 -17.67 4.09 24.73
C PHE A 54 -18.17 2.69 24.34
N ASP A 55 -19.34 2.31 24.84
CA ASP A 55 -20.06 1.06 24.57
C ASP A 55 -21.38 1.31 23.81
N ASP A 56 -21.41 2.37 23.00
CA ASP A 56 -22.55 2.74 22.16
C ASP A 56 -22.32 2.32 20.70
N SER A 57 -23.11 2.87 19.77
CA SER A 57 -22.85 2.75 18.34
C SER A 57 -21.43 3.23 17.98
N PRO A 58 -20.80 2.66 16.93
CA PRO A 58 -19.47 3.09 16.49
C PRO A 58 -19.38 4.62 16.31
N GLN A 59 -20.36 5.24 15.66
CA GLN A 59 -20.40 6.68 15.40
C GLN A 59 -20.47 7.49 16.71
N ALA A 60 -21.27 7.05 17.68
CA ALA A 60 -21.37 7.72 18.98
C ALA A 60 -20.08 7.56 19.81
N ASN A 61 -19.42 6.40 19.75
CA ASN A 61 -18.13 6.19 20.39
C ASN A 61 -17.05 7.09 19.77
N ALA A 62 -17.02 7.21 18.44
CA ALA A 62 -16.11 8.11 17.73
C ALA A 62 -16.36 9.58 18.10
N ALA A 63 -17.63 10.02 18.14
CA ALA A 63 -17.96 11.38 18.58
C ALA A 63 -17.52 11.66 20.03
N THR A 64 -17.73 10.69 20.94
CA THR A 64 -17.30 10.79 22.34
C THR A 64 -15.79 10.86 22.45
N PHE A 65 -15.07 10.02 21.68
CA PHE A 65 -13.61 10.07 21.59
C PHE A 65 -13.13 11.43 21.11
N THR A 66 -13.67 11.94 20.00
CA THR A 66 -13.24 13.21 19.41
C THR A 66 -13.42 14.37 20.39
N ALA A 67 -14.50 14.39 21.17
CA ALA A 67 -14.71 15.39 22.21
C ALA A 67 -13.68 15.26 23.36
N ALA A 68 -13.45 14.03 23.85
CA ALA A 68 -12.50 13.76 24.92
C ALA A 68 -11.04 14.04 24.49
N PHE A 69 -10.68 13.65 23.28
CA PHE A 69 -9.35 13.80 22.69
C PHE A 69 -8.96 15.29 22.54
N LYS A 70 -9.89 16.14 22.09
CA LYS A 70 -9.68 17.61 21.99
C LYS A 70 -9.33 18.26 23.34
N SER A 71 -9.86 17.73 24.43
CA SER A 71 -9.63 18.24 25.79
C SER A 71 -8.41 17.59 26.47
N SER A 72 -7.70 16.73 25.75
CA SER A 72 -6.65 15.89 26.30
C SER A 72 -5.25 16.50 26.18
N GLN A 73 -4.28 15.81 26.80
CA GLN A 73 -2.87 16.13 26.65
C GLN A 73 -2.31 15.76 25.27
N TYR A 74 -2.90 14.78 24.58
CA TYR A 74 -2.43 14.31 23.27
C TYR A 74 -2.77 15.34 22.18
N LYS A 75 -1.82 15.60 21.28
CA LYS A 75 -1.99 16.58 20.20
C LYS A 75 -2.28 15.92 18.86
N THR A 76 -1.84 14.67 18.70
CA THR A 76 -2.02 13.87 17.50
C THR A 76 -2.38 12.43 17.85
N LEU A 77 -2.99 11.71 16.92
CA LEU A 77 -3.26 10.28 17.11
C LEU A 77 -1.94 9.52 17.32
N GLN A 78 -0.87 9.90 16.60
CA GLN A 78 0.46 9.35 16.84
C GLN A 78 0.88 9.47 18.31
N ASP A 79 0.72 10.63 18.96
CA ASP A 79 1.10 10.80 20.37
C ASP A 79 0.35 9.83 21.30
N LEU A 80 -0.92 9.57 21.00
CA LEU A 80 -1.76 8.66 21.79
C LEU A 80 -1.34 7.19 21.62
N VAL A 81 -0.96 6.80 20.40
CA VAL A 81 -0.73 5.38 20.08
C VAL A 81 0.74 4.99 20.08
N LEU A 82 1.70 5.93 20.08
CA LEU A 82 3.12 5.66 19.85
C LEU A 82 3.68 4.60 20.80
N ASP A 83 3.33 4.67 22.09
CA ASP A 83 3.79 3.76 23.14
C ASP A 83 2.98 2.45 23.23
N LYS A 84 1.95 2.27 22.38
CA LYS A 84 1.09 1.07 22.38
C LYS A 84 1.63 0.00 21.43
N GLY A 85 2.44 -0.91 21.97
CA GLY A 85 3.15 -1.92 21.17
C GLY A 85 4.27 -1.30 20.32
N ASP A 86 4.85 -2.10 19.41
CA ASP A 86 5.96 -1.65 18.55
C ASP A 86 5.59 -0.38 17.76
N PRO A 87 6.52 0.57 17.53
CA PRO A 87 6.25 1.80 16.79
C PRO A 87 5.73 1.56 15.36
N CYS A 88 6.18 0.48 14.73
CA CYS A 88 5.73 0.03 13.41
C CYS A 88 4.78 -1.18 13.46
N GLY A 89 4.27 -1.52 14.65
CA GLY A 89 3.48 -2.72 14.83
C GLY A 89 4.21 -3.96 14.32
N THR A 90 3.52 -4.77 13.52
CA THR A 90 4.06 -5.99 12.90
C THR A 90 4.71 -5.74 11.53
N THR A 91 4.67 -4.51 11.00
CA THR A 91 5.33 -4.19 9.73
C THR A 91 6.85 -4.20 9.87
N ASN A 92 7.54 -4.51 8.77
CA ASN A 92 8.99 -4.52 8.69
C ASN A 92 9.51 -3.13 8.28
N PRO A 93 10.08 -2.33 9.20
CA PRO A 93 10.62 -1.01 8.88
C PRO A 93 11.92 -1.09 8.05
N ASP A 94 12.53 -2.27 7.94
CA ASP A 94 13.76 -2.50 7.17
C ASP A 94 13.46 -3.14 5.80
N ALA A 95 12.19 -3.21 5.41
CA ALA A 95 11.78 -3.69 4.09
C ALA A 95 12.37 -2.84 2.95
N ALA A 96 12.42 -3.41 1.75
CA ALA A 96 12.88 -2.69 0.57
C ALA A 96 12.01 -1.43 0.33
N PRO A 97 12.61 -0.23 0.18
CA PRO A 97 11.85 1.01 -0.01
C PRO A 97 10.91 0.95 -1.22
N LYS A 98 9.67 1.39 -1.02
CA LYS A 98 8.64 1.47 -2.06
C LYS A 98 8.70 2.81 -2.79
N PRO A 99 8.43 2.85 -4.11
CA PRO A 99 8.30 4.11 -4.83
C PRO A 99 7.08 4.88 -4.31
N ILE A 100 7.14 6.22 -4.39
CA ILE A 100 5.98 7.07 -4.15
C ILE A 100 4.92 6.79 -5.24
N PRO A 101 3.64 6.55 -4.88
CA PRO A 101 2.56 6.38 -5.85
C PRO A 101 2.40 7.63 -6.72
N GLN A 102 2.30 7.45 -8.05
CA GLN A 102 2.24 8.57 -9.00
C GLN A 102 0.97 9.42 -8.85
N ASP A 103 -0.14 8.81 -8.43
CA ASP A 103 -1.38 9.50 -8.08
C ASP A 103 -1.35 10.15 -6.68
N GLY A 104 -0.27 9.90 -5.93
CA GLY A 104 -0.09 10.32 -4.55
C GLY A 104 -1.20 9.83 -3.63
N MET A 105 -1.77 8.66 -3.90
CA MET A 105 -2.75 8.01 -3.05
C MET A 105 -2.08 6.95 -2.17
N ILE A 106 -2.52 6.87 -0.92
CA ILE A 106 -2.32 5.68 -0.10
C ILE A 106 -3.62 4.87 -0.09
N VAL A 107 -3.51 3.54 0.05
CA VAL A 107 -4.67 2.64 0.01
C VAL A 107 -4.63 1.72 1.22
N TRP A 108 -5.71 1.75 2.01
CA TRP A 108 -6.00 0.79 3.06
C TRP A 108 -7.02 -0.23 2.56
N GLN A 109 -6.72 -1.52 2.74
CA GLN A 109 -7.61 -2.60 2.31
C GLN A 109 -7.38 -3.88 3.12
N ASN A 110 -8.43 -4.67 3.24
CA ASN A 110 -8.43 -6.10 3.45
C ASN A 110 -8.38 -6.79 2.08
N PRO A 111 -7.25 -7.40 1.67
CA PRO A 111 -7.16 -8.04 0.36
C PRO A 111 -8.09 -9.25 0.19
N ASP A 112 -8.45 -9.92 1.29
CA ASP A 112 -9.27 -11.14 1.24
C ASP A 112 -10.75 -10.81 0.99
N THR A 113 -11.24 -9.68 1.52
CA THR A 113 -12.64 -9.24 1.36
C THR A 113 -12.81 -8.12 0.33
N GLY A 114 -11.72 -7.46 -0.07
CA GLY A 114 -11.76 -6.29 -0.95
C GLY A 114 -12.38 -5.06 -0.28
N GLU A 115 -12.26 -4.93 1.03
CA GLU A 115 -12.87 -3.85 1.82
C GLU A 115 -11.80 -2.90 2.37
N GLY A 116 -12.04 -1.59 2.37
CA GLY A 116 -11.27 -0.59 3.09
C GLY A 116 -11.75 -0.45 4.53
N PHE A 117 -11.88 0.78 5.01
CA PHE A 117 -12.50 1.05 6.29
C PHE A 117 -13.97 0.66 6.28
N ILE A 118 -14.43 -0.12 7.26
CA ILE A 118 -15.86 -0.46 7.38
C ILE A 118 -16.54 0.41 8.43
N GLN A 119 -17.82 0.72 8.19
CA GLN A 119 -18.64 1.59 9.03
C GLN A 119 -18.84 1.10 10.46
N SER A 120 -18.64 -0.19 10.72
CA SER A 120 -18.69 -0.72 12.08
C SER A 120 -17.42 -0.45 12.87
N HIS A 121 -16.35 0.12 12.29
CA HIS A 121 -15.04 0.35 12.91
C HIS A 121 -14.64 1.84 12.89
N THR A 122 -15.61 2.76 13.05
CA THR A 122 -15.38 4.23 13.09
C THR A 122 -14.23 4.63 13.99
N GLY A 123 -13.57 5.74 13.62
CA GLY A 123 -12.51 6.34 14.40
C GLY A 123 -11.41 6.99 13.56
N PRO A 124 -10.49 7.71 14.24
CA PRO A 124 -9.55 8.61 13.60
C PRO A 124 -8.44 7.85 12.89
N CYS A 125 -7.88 8.46 11.85
CA CYS A 125 -6.65 7.99 11.23
C CYS A 125 -5.67 9.13 10.90
N GLU A 126 -4.38 8.80 10.88
CA GLU A 126 -3.29 9.72 10.56
C GLU A 126 -2.29 9.09 9.61
N ALA A 127 -1.69 9.91 8.74
CA ALA A 127 -0.52 9.53 7.98
C ALA A 127 0.62 10.53 8.21
N TRP A 128 1.82 9.98 8.34
CA TRP A 128 3.05 10.72 8.61
C TRP A 128 4.14 10.31 7.64
N ILE A 129 4.95 11.28 7.21
CA ILE A 129 6.21 11.02 6.50
C ILE A 129 7.33 11.49 7.41
N ASN A 130 8.16 10.55 7.86
CA ASN A 130 9.13 10.75 8.93
C ASN A 130 8.45 11.34 10.17
N ASP A 131 8.67 12.62 10.45
CA ASP A 131 8.14 13.36 11.60
C ASP A 131 7.14 14.45 11.20
N LYS A 132 6.74 14.51 9.92
CA LYS A 132 5.73 15.44 9.41
C LYS A 132 4.39 14.73 9.27
N ARG A 133 3.36 15.21 9.97
CA ARG A 133 1.98 14.78 9.72
C ARG A 133 1.54 15.32 8.37
N VAL A 134 1.16 14.43 7.46
CA VAL A 134 0.74 14.77 6.09
C VAL A 134 -0.76 14.55 5.88
N PHE A 135 -1.42 13.87 6.81
CA PHE A 135 -2.87 13.66 6.79
C PHE A 135 -3.41 13.38 8.19
N PHE A 136 -4.66 13.80 8.44
CA PHE A 136 -5.44 13.49 9.63
C PHE A 136 -6.93 13.58 9.29
N ASP A 137 -7.72 12.69 9.87
CA ASP A 137 -9.18 12.77 9.89
C ASP A 137 -9.72 12.14 11.19
N ASP A 138 -10.79 12.73 11.74
CA ASP A 138 -11.41 12.30 13.00
C ASP A 138 -12.21 10.98 12.86
N ASP A 139 -12.65 10.61 11.65
CA ASP A 139 -13.44 9.41 11.36
C ASP A 139 -13.27 8.91 9.91
N CYS A 140 -12.16 8.23 9.64
CA CYS A 140 -11.83 7.76 8.29
C CYS A 140 -12.87 6.80 7.68
N PRO A 141 -13.46 5.86 8.43
CA PRO A 141 -14.54 5.02 7.91
C PRO A 141 -15.76 5.78 7.39
N THR A 142 -16.04 6.98 7.89
CA THR A 142 -17.14 7.84 7.44
C THR A 142 -16.80 8.63 6.19
N HIS A 143 -15.56 9.10 6.06
CA HIS A 143 -15.15 9.97 4.94
C HIS A 143 -14.53 9.24 3.75
N PHE A 144 -14.08 8.00 3.92
CA PHE A 144 -13.50 7.20 2.84
C PHE A 144 -14.31 5.92 2.59
N PRO A 145 -14.62 5.61 1.32
CA PRO A 145 -15.49 4.48 0.99
C PRO A 145 -14.85 3.14 1.37
N SER A 146 -15.68 2.22 1.88
CA SER A 146 -15.26 0.86 2.22
C SER A 146 -15.02 -0.03 1.00
N LYS A 147 -15.59 0.29 -0.17
CA LYS A 147 -15.39 -0.47 -1.41
C LYS A 147 -15.09 0.45 -2.58
N PRO A 148 -14.22 0.03 -3.52
CA PRO A 148 -13.43 -1.21 -3.52
C PRO A 148 -12.21 -1.18 -2.58
N ALA A 149 -11.83 -0.01 -2.06
CA ALA A 149 -10.79 0.18 -1.04
C ALA A 149 -10.87 1.61 -0.50
N ALA A 150 -10.31 1.85 0.68
CA ALA A 150 -10.19 3.21 1.21
C ALA A 150 -8.94 3.87 0.62
N LYS A 151 -9.15 4.92 -0.20
CA LYS A 151 -8.08 5.66 -0.86
C LYS A 151 -7.96 7.06 -0.25
N ILE A 152 -6.79 7.41 0.25
CA ILE A 152 -6.51 8.71 0.88
C ILE A 152 -5.44 9.45 0.08
N LYS A 153 -5.70 10.70 -0.29
CA LYS A 153 -4.72 11.54 -0.99
C LYS A 153 -3.71 12.09 0.02
N ILE A 154 -2.43 11.88 -0.25
CA ILE A 154 -1.31 12.35 0.58
C ILE A 154 -0.43 13.32 -0.22
N ASP A 155 0.11 14.32 0.48
CA ASP A 155 1.23 15.13 -0.02
C ASP A 155 2.56 14.48 0.35
N PHE A 156 3.25 13.90 -0.64
CA PHE A 156 4.56 13.27 -0.47
C PHE A 156 5.74 14.24 -0.62
N SER A 157 5.51 15.54 -0.80
CA SER A 157 6.55 16.55 -1.06
C SER A 157 7.68 16.55 -0.02
N SER A 158 7.38 16.21 1.23
CA SER A 158 8.38 16.13 2.30
C SER A 158 9.32 14.92 2.20
N CYS A 159 9.02 13.95 1.33
CA CYS A 159 9.84 12.76 1.17
C CYS A 159 10.95 12.99 0.15
N THR A 160 12.14 13.34 0.65
CA THR A 160 13.38 13.45 -0.14
C THR A 160 14.34 12.33 0.26
N GLY A 161 14.89 11.60 -0.72
CA GLY A 161 15.75 10.44 -0.42
C GLY A 161 14.99 9.29 0.26
N LYS A 162 15.46 8.81 1.42
CA LYS A 162 14.80 7.72 2.16
C LYS A 162 13.83 8.28 3.19
N CYS A 163 12.61 7.76 3.22
CA CYS A 163 11.58 8.20 4.17
C CYS A 163 10.85 7.01 4.78
N MET A 164 10.11 7.27 5.84
CA MET A 164 9.18 6.32 6.42
C MET A 164 7.77 6.89 6.35
N LEU A 165 6.87 6.24 5.61
CA LEU A 165 5.44 6.47 5.75
C LEU A 165 4.95 5.69 6.98
N LYS A 166 4.29 6.36 7.91
CA LYS A 166 3.61 5.75 9.05
C LYS A 166 2.12 6.03 8.92
N PHE A 167 1.31 4.99 8.99
CA PHE A 167 -0.15 5.08 8.98
C PHE A 167 -0.70 4.54 10.28
N TYR A 168 -1.60 5.30 10.90
CA TYR A 168 -2.26 4.97 12.15
C TYR A 168 -3.77 5.00 11.96
N TRP A 169 -4.46 4.00 12.47
CA TRP A 169 -5.92 4.00 12.57
C TRP A 169 -6.32 3.42 13.93
N LEU A 170 -7.30 4.05 14.57
CA LEU A 170 -7.84 3.62 15.86
C LEU A 170 -9.32 3.30 15.69
N ALA A 171 -9.68 2.02 15.77
CA ALA A 171 -11.07 1.60 15.68
C ALA A 171 -11.72 1.67 17.08
N LEU A 172 -12.84 2.39 17.16
CA LEU A 172 -13.51 2.78 18.41
C LEU A 172 -14.85 2.07 18.63
N HIS A 173 -15.09 0.96 17.93
CA HIS A 173 -16.38 0.28 17.90
C HIS A 173 -16.77 -0.42 19.20
N GLU A 174 -15.81 -0.63 20.10
CA GLU A 174 -16.00 -1.21 21.42
C GLU A 174 -15.11 -0.48 22.45
N PRO A 175 -15.36 -0.59 23.77
CA PRO A 175 -14.56 0.11 24.80
C PRO A 175 -13.07 -0.26 24.82
N LYS A 176 -12.72 -1.41 24.25
CA LYS A 176 -11.33 -1.86 24.10
C LYS A 176 -10.87 -1.55 22.67
N TRP A 177 -10.42 -0.32 22.44
CA TRP A 177 -10.06 0.16 21.12
C TRP A 177 -8.92 -0.65 20.51
N GLN A 178 -8.98 -0.78 19.19
CA GLN A 178 -8.02 -1.55 18.40
C GLN A 178 -7.10 -0.60 17.64
N VAL A 179 -5.79 -0.75 17.87
CA VAL A 179 -4.76 0.13 17.31
C VAL A 179 -4.16 -0.54 16.08
N TYR A 180 -4.21 0.13 14.93
CA TYR A 180 -3.53 -0.27 13.72
C TYR A 180 -2.34 0.67 13.47
N LYS A 181 -1.18 0.07 13.18
CA LYS A 181 0.05 0.78 12.83
C LYS A 181 0.70 0.10 11.65
N ASN A 182 0.98 0.84 10.59
CA ASN A 182 1.76 0.34 9.46
C ASN A 182 2.91 1.31 9.15
N CYS A 183 4.11 0.79 9.00
CA CYS A 183 5.27 1.51 8.50
C CYS A 183 5.65 0.99 7.11
N ILE A 184 5.93 1.92 6.20
CA ILE A 184 6.36 1.59 4.84
C ILE A 184 7.58 2.45 4.52
N PRO A 185 8.77 1.85 4.36
CA PRO A 185 9.93 2.55 3.85
C PRO A 185 9.65 3.06 2.44
N LEU A 186 9.92 4.33 2.18
CA LEU A 186 9.71 4.97 0.89
C LEU A 186 11.01 5.44 0.27
N GLN A 187 11.02 5.41 -1.06
CA GLN A 187 12.02 6.05 -1.90
C GLN A 187 11.44 7.33 -2.50
N GLY A 188 11.84 8.47 -1.94
CA GLY A 188 11.50 9.81 -2.41
C GLY A 188 12.31 10.27 -3.62
N ALA A 189 11.96 11.45 -4.14
CA ALA A 189 12.67 12.08 -5.24
C ALA A 189 14.13 12.39 -4.84
N GLY A 190 15.08 12.18 -5.77
CA GLY A 190 16.50 12.48 -5.59
C GLY A 190 17.45 11.28 -5.48
N ASN A 191 16.95 10.05 -5.28
CA ASN A 191 17.75 8.83 -5.49
C ASN A 191 17.24 8.10 -6.73
N PRO A 192 17.99 8.06 -7.83
CA PRO A 192 17.77 7.06 -8.87
C PRO A 192 18.18 5.70 -8.29
N ASN A 193 17.25 4.90 -7.78
CA ASN A 193 17.54 3.48 -7.63
C ASN A 193 17.58 2.88 -9.05
N PRO A 194 18.53 2.01 -9.38
CA PRO A 194 18.55 1.35 -10.67
C PRO A 194 17.22 0.64 -10.89
N ALA A 195 16.65 0.76 -12.09
CA ALA A 195 15.61 -0.15 -12.52
C ALA A 195 16.07 -1.60 -12.22
N PRO A 196 15.17 -2.52 -11.85
CA PRO A 196 15.52 -3.93 -11.78
C PRO A 196 16.26 -4.29 -13.06
N ALA A 197 17.47 -4.83 -12.94
CA ALA A 197 18.20 -5.30 -14.11
C ALA A 197 17.26 -6.24 -14.89
N PRO A 198 17.15 -6.11 -16.23
CA PRO A 198 16.40 -7.08 -17.00
C PRO A 198 16.99 -8.45 -16.67
N THR A 199 16.15 -9.35 -16.14
CA THR A 199 16.52 -10.74 -15.94
C THR A 199 17.11 -11.25 -17.26
N PRO A 200 18.33 -11.82 -17.27
CA PRO A 200 18.85 -12.45 -18.47
C PRO A 200 17.84 -13.52 -18.89
N SER A 201 17.19 -13.31 -20.04
CA SER A 201 16.45 -14.38 -20.69
C SER A 201 17.50 -15.44 -21.04
N MET A 202 17.56 -16.49 -20.23
CA MET A 202 18.29 -17.69 -20.62
C MET A 202 17.54 -18.26 -21.83
N ASN A 203 18.06 -17.96 -23.01
CA ASN A 203 17.69 -18.67 -24.21
C ASN A 203 17.95 -20.16 -23.94
N PRO A 204 16.99 -21.08 -24.19
CA PRO A 204 17.22 -22.50 -24.00
C PRO A 204 18.44 -22.93 -24.82
N ALA A 205 19.42 -23.54 -24.16
CA ALA A 205 20.54 -24.17 -24.84
C ALA A 205 20.02 -25.24 -25.83
N PRO A 206 20.56 -25.35 -27.05
CA PRO A 206 20.24 -26.48 -27.92
C PRO A 206 20.58 -27.79 -27.21
N GLY A 207 19.61 -28.71 -27.17
CA GLY A 207 19.80 -30.03 -26.58
C GLY A 207 20.93 -30.82 -27.27
N PRO A 208 21.57 -31.78 -26.57
CA PRO A 208 22.68 -32.54 -27.12
C PRO A 208 22.16 -33.57 -28.14
N THR A 209 22.75 -33.58 -29.33
CA THR A 209 22.60 -34.66 -30.31
C THR A 209 23.38 -35.90 -29.85
N ASP A 210 22.70 -37.04 -29.83
CA ASP A 210 23.27 -38.37 -29.61
C ASP A 210 24.34 -38.71 -30.65
N GLN A 211 25.55 -39.07 -30.19
CA GLN A 211 26.42 -39.96 -30.97
C GLN A 211 27.26 -40.87 -30.06
N LEU A 212 27.15 -42.17 -30.34
CA LEU A 212 27.74 -43.34 -29.66
C LEU A 212 29.28 -43.46 -29.86
N PRO A 213 29.98 -44.35 -29.12
CA PRO A 213 31.35 -44.12 -28.65
C PRO A 213 32.44 -44.78 -29.49
N GLY A 214 33.66 -44.23 -29.43
CA GLY A 214 34.86 -44.78 -30.04
C GLY A 214 36.18 -44.20 -29.49
N THR A 215 36.64 -44.79 -28.39
CA THR A 215 38.02 -45.18 -27.99
C THR A 215 39.31 -44.41 -28.39
N VAL A 216 40.16 -44.22 -27.35
CA VAL A 216 41.65 -44.16 -27.26
C VAL A 216 42.37 -42.77 -27.25
N ARG A 217 43.05 -42.52 -26.11
CA ARG A 217 44.10 -41.51 -25.79
C ARG A 217 45.47 -42.03 -26.27
N PRO A 218 46.53 -41.22 -26.51
CA PRO A 218 47.38 -40.68 -25.42
C PRO A 218 48.05 -39.30 -25.80
N PRO A 219 49.17 -38.81 -25.20
CA PRO A 219 49.16 -37.58 -24.41
C PRO A 219 50.15 -36.47 -24.86
N GLY A 220 49.99 -35.27 -24.29
CA GLY A 220 51.10 -34.33 -24.07
C GLY A 220 51.01 -32.98 -24.79
N GLY A 221 51.11 -31.90 -24.02
CA GLY A 221 51.33 -30.54 -24.53
C GLY A 221 50.94 -29.46 -23.53
N ASN A 222 51.92 -28.96 -22.76
CA ASN A 222 51.79 -27.82 -21.86
C ASN A 222 51.83 -26.47 -22.60
N ASN A 223 51.37 -25.44 -21.87
CA ASN A 223 51.63 -23.99 -21.97
C ASN A 223 50.64 -23.10 -22.74
N GLY A 224 50.08 -22.15 -21.97
CA GLY A 224 49.54 -20.87 -22.44
C GLY A 224 48.54 -20.26 -21.48
N ASN A 225 49.00 -19.55 -20.43
CA ASN A 225 48.12 -18.65 -19.68
C ASN A 225 47.73 -17.49 -20.61
N ASN A 226 46.45 -17.37 -20.92
CA ASN A 226 45.91 -16.24 -21.67
C ASN A 226 45.90 -15.01 -20.74
N GLY A 227 46.52 -13.92 -21.19
CA GLY A 227 46.60 -12.66 -20.44
C GLY A 227 45.22 -12.02 -20.22
N ASN A 228 45.12 -11.19 -19.19
CA ASN A 228 43.91 -10.44 -18.86
C ASN A 228 43.52 -9.50 -20.02
N ASN A 229 42.27 -9.56 -20.46
CA ASN A 229 41.69 -8.55 -21.35
C ASN A 229 41.66 -7.19 -20.63
N GLY A 230 42.17 -6.15 -21.29
CA GLY A 230 42.12 -4.77 -20.80
C GLY A 230 40.69 -4.22 -20.72
N ASN A 231 40.49 -3.24 -19.85
CA ASN A 231 39.19 -2.58 -19.65
C ASN A 231 38.76 -1.82 -20.92
N ASN A 232 37.52 -2.02 -21.35
CA ASN A 232 36.90 -1.16 -22.35
C ASN A 232 36.73 0.26 -21.79
N GLY A 233 37.12 1.27 -22.56
CA GLY A 233 36.90 2.68 -22.23
C GLY A 233 35.42 3.08 -22.24
N ASN A 234 35.09 4.16 -21.52
CA ASN A 234 33.73 4.68 -21.42
C ASN A 234 33.24 5.21 -22.77
N ASN A 235 32.04 4.78 -23.20
CA ASN A 235 31.33 5.44 -24.28
C ASN A 235 30.90 6.86 -23.84
N GLY A 236 31.13 7.85 -24.70
CA GLY A 236 30.65 9.22 -24.50
C GLY A 236 29.12 9.33 -24.60
N ASN A 237 28.55 10.35 -23.96
CA ASN A 237 27.11 10.60 -23.95
C ASN A 237 26.61 11.02 -25.34
N ASN A 238 25.54 10.36 -25.82
CA ASN A 238 24.76 10.88 -26.95
C ASN A 238 24.03 12.17 -26.51
N GLY A 239 24.12 13.21 -27.34
CA GLY A 239 23.40 14.46 -27.14
C GLY A 239 21.89 14.30 -27.35
N ASN A 240 21.10 15.19 -26.73
CA ASN A 240 19.65 15.18 -26.82
C ASN A 240 19.17 15.52 -28.24
N ASN A 241 18.26 14.72 -28.79
CA ASN A 241 17.47 15.11 -29.96
C ASN A 241 16.55 16.28 -29.59
N GLY A 242 16.57 17.35 -30.39
CA GLY A 242 15.68 18.50 -30.24
C GLY A 242 14.21 18.16 -30.55
N ASN A 243 13.29 18.96 -29.99
CA ASN A 243 11.85 18.78 -30.17
C ASN A 243 11.43 19.07 -31.62
N ASN A 244 10.66 18.17 -32.23
CA ASN A 244 9.90 18.48 -33.45
C ASN A 244 8.75 19.44 -33.08
N GLY A 245 8.65 20.56 -33.79
CA GLY A 245 7.57 21.54 -33.64
C GLY A 245 6.22 21.03 -34.18
N ASN A 246 5.13 21.63 -33.70
CA ASN A 246 3.77 21.31 -34.12
C ASN A 246 3.52 21.73 -35.58
N ASN A 247 2.96 20.83 -36.39
CA ASN A 247 2.39 21.19 -37.68
C ASN A 247 1.10 22.01 -37.46
N GLY A 248 0.98 23.15 -38.14
CA GLY A 248 -0.21 24.00 -38.14
C GLY A 248 -1.35 23.43 -39.00
N ASN A 249 -2.58 23.89 -38.74
CA ASN A 249 -3.79 23.47 -39.44
C ASN A 249 -3.80 23.97 -40.91
N ASN A 250 -4.15 23.09 -41.84
CA ASN A 250 -4.56 23.50 -43.19
C ASN A 250 -6.05 23.85 -43.20
N GLY A 251 -6.37 25.03 -43.73
CA GLY A 251 -7.73 25.59 -43.84
C GLY A 251 -8.57 24.99 -44.97
N ASN A 252 -9.89 25.20 -44.85
CA ASN A 252 -10.94 24.71 -45.75
C ASN A 252 -10.89 25.33 -47.15
N ASN A 253 -11.20 24.52 -48.17
CA ASN A 253 -11.70 25.00 -49.47
C ASN A 253 -12.97 24.24 -49.90
N GLY A 254 -14.10 24.95 -49.83
CA GLY A 254 -15.06 25.16 -50.93
C GLY A 254 -15.81 23.99 -51.58
N ASN A 255 -17.12 23.96 -51.33
CA ASN A 255 -18.20 23.24 -52.03
C ASN A 255 -18.07 23.16 -53.57
N ASN A 256 -18.48 22.03 -54.14
CA ASN A 256 -19.28 22.04 -55.36
C ASN A 256 -20.30 20.89 -55.40
N SER A 257 -21.56 21.28 -55.31
CA SER A 257 -22.79 20.50 -55.44
C SER A 257 -23.06 20.10 -56.89
N HIS A 258 -23.56 18.88 -57.13
CA HIS A 258 -24.61 18.53 -58.10
C HIS A 258 -25.09 17.09 -57.83
N GLY A 259 -26.38 16.91 -57.49
CA GLY A 259 -27.08 15.61 -57.45
C GLY A 259 -27.78 15.30 -58.77
N PRO A 260 -28.89 14.54 -58.78
CA PRO A 260 -28.98 13.10 -58.52
C PRO A 260 -29.49 12.33 -59.76
N CYS A 261 -29.20 11.03 -59.85
CA CYS A 261 -29.98 10.00 -60.54
C CYS A 261 -29.79 8.67 -59.80
#